data_AF-A0A143HA18-F1
#
_entry.id   AF-A0A143HA18-F1
#
_cell.length_a   1.000
_cell.length_b   1.000
_cell.length_c   1.000
_cell.angle_alpha   90.00
_cell.angle_beta   90.00
_cell.angle_gamma   90.00
#
_symmetry.space_group_name_H-M   'P 1'
#
loop_
_entity.id
_entity.type
_entity.pdbx_description
1 polymer ?
#
loop_
_entity_poly.entity_id
_entity_poly.type
_entity_poly.pdbx_seq_one_letter_code
_entity_poly.pdbx_strand_id
1 'polypeptide(L)'
;MLLQPELAHEGADLGIKIFVDNLFPYLLPYLILTQWLLRLTNISSIPQGSKWRFYVQLYCLGALGGFPTGAATTGFLYQQQQLTQKEARYLLAICHAPSPLFVVGFVGMEILRNPISGWQMLGLFHFVNIIMLVIFILVFRKTVPPTNLPPKPKDAGNPLIESIKSSLPTVLLVAATVIFFTTLSYVFTQTLENFVDSLPKGVMLSLYSILEMTSGLAASEDFYGHSSWLPLIVITILSMQGLSIHMQVAVLAREAKISLKPYISARVLQTLVVPLLYWIIFM
;
A
#
# COMPACT_ATOMS: atom_id res chain seq x y z
N MET A 1 20.17 15.34 9.17
CA MET A 1 20.87 14.52 8.15
C MET A 1 22.23 15.12 7.80
N LEU A 2 22.31 16.27 7.12
CA LEU A 2 23.61 16.88 6.76
C LEU A 2 24.45 17.33 7.98
N LEU A 3 23.80 17.72 9.07
CA LEU A 3 24.46 18.16 10.31
C LEU A 3 24.80 17.01 11.26
N GLN A 4 24.26 15.81 11.02
CA GLN A 4 24.40 14.64 11.89
C GLN A 4 24.54 13.39 11.00
N PRO A 5 25.70 13.24 10.33
CA PRO A 5 25.92 12.17 9.36
C PRO A 5 25.89 10.76 9.98
N GLU A 6 26.32 10.62 11.23
CA GLU A 6 26.31 9.34 11.95
C GLU A 6 24.87 8.85 12.19
N LEU A 7 24.00 9.69 12.77
CA LEU A 7 22.58 9.36 12.93
C LEU A 7 21.87 9.12 11.59
N ALA A 8 22.29 9.82 10.52
CA ALA A 8 21.75 9.59 9.19
C ALA A 8 22.20 8.23 8.63
N HIS A 9 23.41 7.79 8.91
CA HIS A 9 23.89 6.47 8.51
C HIS A 9 23.15 5.36 9.27
N GLU A 10 23.05 5.47 10.60
CA GLU A 10 22.31 4.51 11.43
C GLU A 10 20.83 4.39 11.03
N GLY A 11 20.18 5.53 10.82
CA GLY A 11 18.79 5.54 10.37
C GLY A 11 18.61 4.98 8.96
N ALA A 12 19.63 5.05 8.09
CA ALA A 12 19.61 4.43 6.77
C ALA A 12 19.80 2.92 6.86
N ASP A 13 20.71 2.45 7.71
CA ASP A 13 20.92 1.01 7.97
C ASP A 13 19.65 0.37 8.55
N LEU A 14 18.99 1.05 9.49
CA LEU A 14 17.68 0.62 10.00
C LEU A 14 16.63 0.53 8.88
N GLY A 15 16.54 1.54 8.02
CA GLY A 15 15.61 1.55 6.90
C GLY A 15 15.89 0.44 5.87
N ILE A 16 17.17 0.17 5.58
CA ILE A 16 17.60 -0.94 4.71
C ILE A 16 17.17 -2.27 5.33
N LYS A 17 17.43 -2.46 6.63
CA LYS A 17 17.06 -3.68 7.36
C LYS A 17 15.55 -3.89 7.33
N ILE A 18 14.75 -2.87 7.64
CA ILE A 18 13.28 -2.92 7.57
C ILE A 18 12.83 -3.31 6.16
N PHE A 19 13.41 -2.71 5.12
CA PHE A 19 13.05 -3.04 3.74
C PHE A 19 13.41 -4.48 3.38
N VAL A 20 14.64 -4.92 3.65
CA VAL A 20 15.14 -6.25 3.27
C VAL A 20 14.45 -7.37 4.05
N ASP A 21 14.25 -7.18 5.35
CA ASP A 21 13.69 -8.22 6.22
C ASP A 21 12.16 -8.32 6.06
N ASN A 22 11.47 -7.17 6.04
CA ASN A 22 10.01 -7.14 6.24
C ASN A 22 9.21 -6.89 4.95
N LEU A 23 9.84 -6.31 3.91
CA LEU A 23 9.11 -5.86 2.71
C LEU A 23 9.56 -6.58 1.44
N PHE A 24 10.86 -6.63 1.16
CA PHE A 24 11.42 -7.13 -0.08
C PHE A 24 11.04 -8.58 -0.42
N PRO A 25 11.09 -9.56 0.52
CA PRO A 25 10.79 -10.96 0.23
C PRO A 25 9.35 -11.17 -0.24
N TYR A 26 8.44 -10.28 0.16
CA TYR A 26 7.03 -10.34 -0.19
C TYR A 26 6.70 -9.41 -1.36
N LEU A 27 7.34 -8.25 -1.44
CA LEU A 27 7.02 -7.24 -2.46
C LEU A 27 7.45 -7.69 -3.86
N LEU A 28 8.70 -8.14 -4.02
CA LEU A 28 9.27 -8.42 -5.33
C LEU A 28 8.57 -9.60 -6.04
N PRO A 29 8.41 -10.78 -5.43
CA PRO A 29 7.75 -11.91 -6.11
C PRO A 29 6.30 -11.58 -6.50
N TYR A 30 5.58 -10.85 -5.65
CA TYR A 30 4.18 -10.50 -5.90
C TYR A 30 4.02 -9.46 -7.00
N LEU A 31 4.89 -8.45 -7.06
CA LEU A 31 4.88 -7.49 -8.17
C LEU A 31 5.18 -8.20 -9.49
N ILE A 32 6.21 -9.05 -9.54
CA ILE A 32 6.54 -9.83 -10.74
C ILE A 32 5.36 -10.72 -11.14
N LEU A 33 4.81 -11.48 -10.21
CA LEU A 33 3.69 -12.38 -10.46
C LEU A 33 2.46 -11.63 -10.95
N THR A 34 2.13 -10.50 -10.32
CA THR A 34 0.98 -9.67 -10.70
C THR A 34 1.15 -9.11 -12.11
N GLN A 35 2.31 -8.54 -12.42
CA GLN A 35 2.62 -8.03 -13.76
C GLN A 35 2.63 -9.16 -14.80
N TRP A 36 3.14 -10.33 -14.45
CA TRP A 36 3.17 -11.49 -15.33
C TRP A 36 1.77 -12.01 -15.64
N LEU A 37 0.94 -12.19 -14.62
CA LEU A 37 -0.46 -12.57 -14.79
C LEU A 37 -1.22 -11.54 -15.63
N LEU A 38 -1.03 -10.24 -15.39
CA LEU A 38 -1.64 -9.18 -16.22
C LEU A 38 -1.23 -9.29 -17.69
N ARG A 39 0.04 -9.63 -17.96
CA ARG A 39 0.53 -9.80 -19.33
C ARG A 39 0.05 -11.08 -19.99
N LEU A 40 -0.19 -12.15 -19.23
CA LEU A 40 -0.77 -13.39 -19.74
C LEU A 40 -2.28 -13.27 -19.96
N THR A 41 -2.97 -12.53 -19.09
CA THR A 41 -4.41 -12.33 -19.21
C THR A 41 -4.72 -11.37 -20.34
N ASN A 42 -5.49 -11.83 -21.31
CA ASN A 42 -5.99 -10.98 -22.38
C ASN A 42 -7.20 -10.18 -21.89
N ILE A 43 -6.98 -9.20 -21.02
CA ILE A 43 -8.05 -8.39 -20.42
C ILE A 43 -8.93 -7.72 -21.49
N SER A 44 -8.37 -7.41 -22.66
CA SER A 44 -9.08 -6.84 -23.80
C SER A 44 -10.07 -7.81 -24.47
N SER A 45 -10.06 -9.11 -24.15
CA SER A 45 -11.05 -10.07 -24.64
C SER A 45 -12.27 -10.22 -23.72
N ILE A 46 -12.30 -9.53 -22.57
CA ILE A 46 -13.45 -9.55 -21.66
C ILE A 46 -14.62 -8.81 -22.34
N PRO A 47 -15.77 -9.48 -22.59
CA PRO A 47 -16.91 -8.85 -23.23
C PRO A 47 -17.35 -7.61 -22.46
N GLN A 48 -17.76 -6.56 -23.18
CA GLN A 48 -18.07 -5.25 -22.61
C GLN A 48 -19.16 -5.29 -21.53
N GLY A 49 -20.10 -6.25 -21.61
CA GLY A 49 -21.12 -6.54 -20.58
C GLY A 49 -20.58 -7.17 -19.28
N SER A 50 -19.30 -7.55 -19.24
CA SER A 50 -18.61 -8.19 -18.11
C SER A 50 -17.50 -7.32 -17.51
N LYS A 51 -17.50 -6.00 -17.75
CA LYS A 51 -16.47 -5.07 -17.25
C LYS A 51 -16.31 -5.08 -15.72
N TRP A 52 -17.36 -5.46 -14.98
CA TRP A 52 -17.27 -5.68 -13.54
C TRP A 52 -16.31 -6.81 -13.15
N ARG A 53 -16.23 -7.89 -13.95
CA ARG A 53 -15.28 -9.00 -13.73
C ARG A 53 -13.84 -8.50 -13.86
N PHE A 54 -13.61 -7.60 -14.80
CA PHE A 54 -12.30 -6.96 -14.96
C PHE A 54 -11.93 -6.11 -13.73
N TYR A 55 -12.84 -5.28 -13.21
CA TYR A 55 -12.54 -4.51 -12.00
C TYR A 55 -12.31 -5.38 -10.76
N VAL A 56 -13.08 -6.47 -10.62
CA VAL A 56 -12.87 -7.45 -9.55
C VAL A 56 -11.51 -8.12 -9.68
N GLN A 57 -11.13 -8.56 -10.89
CA GLN A 57 -9.82 -9.15 -11.14
C GLN A 57 -8.68 -8.17 -10.84
N LEU A 58 -8.81 -6.91 -11.27
CA LEU A 58 -7.85 -5.85 -10.97
C LEU A 58 -7.72 -5.63 -9.46
N TYR A 59 -8.85 -5.60 -8.74
CA TYR A 59 -8.85 -5.52 -7.29
C TYR A 59 -8.13 -6.70 -6.64
N CYS A 60 -8.42 -7.94 -7.05
CA CYS A 60 -7.75 -9.13 -6.52
C CYS A 60 -6.23 -9.07 -6.73
N LEU A 61 -5.79 -8.66 -7.93
CA LEU A 61 -4.37 -8.51 -8.25
C LEU A 61 -3.69 -7.43 -7.38
N GLY A 62 -4.36 -6.29 -7.18
CA GLY A 62 -3.88 -5.24 -6.28
C GLY A 62 -3.84 -5.69 -4.81
N ALA A 63 -4.88 -6.38 -4.35
CA ALA A 63 -5.02 -6.89 -2.99
C ALA A 63 -3.92 -7.88 -2.62
N LEU A 64 -3.48 -8.72 -3.54
CA LEU A 64 -2.42 -9.69 -3.27
C LEU A 64 -1.04 -9.03 -3.12
N GLY A 65 -0.71 -8.04 -3.95
CA GLY A 65 0.60 -7.41 -3.96
C GLY A 65 0.75 -6.18 -3.04
N GLY A 66 -0.30 -5.80 -2.32
CA GLY A 66 -0.25 -4.71 -1.35
C GLY A 66 -0.30 -3.30 -1.95
N PHE A 67 -0.04 -2.31 -1.10
CA PHE A 67 -0.24 -0.88 -1.38
C PHE A 67 0.39 -0.36 -2.68
N PRO A 68 1.68 -0.61 -2.98
CA PRO A 68 2.30 -0.13 -4.23
C PRO A 68 1.77 -0.88 -5.46
N THR A 69 1.38 -2.15 -5.32
CA THR A 69 0.92 -2.98 -6.45
C THR A 69 -0.38 -2.48 -7.03
N GLY A 70 -1.33 -2.04 -6.20
CA GLY A 70 -2.58 -1.45 -6.66
C GLY A 70 -2.36 -0.20 -7.53
N ALA A 71 -1.44 0.67 -7.12
CA ALA A 71 -1.09 1.88 -7.86
C ALA A 71 -0.35 1.56 -9.16
N ALA A 72 0.66 0.68 -9.11
CA ALA A 72 1.41 0.26 -10.29
C ALA A 72 0.52 -0.44 -11.33
N THR A 73 -0.36 -1.33 -10.89
CA THR A 73 -1.30 -2.05 -11.76
C THR A 73 -2.31 -1.09 -12.41
N THR A 74 -2.88 -0.17 -11.63
CA THR A 74 -3.82 0.83 -12.17
C THR A 74 -3.14 1.75 -13.17
N GLY A 75 -1.92 2.22 -12.86
CA GLY A 75 -1.10 3.03 -13.76
C GLY A 75 -0.76 2.31 -15.06
N PHE A 76 -0.33 1.06 -14.98
CA PHE A 76 -0.04 0.22 -16.13
C PHE A 76 -1.27 0.06 -17.04
N LEU A 77 -2.41 -0.33 -16.49
CA LEU A 77 -3.65 -0.52 -17.26
C LEU A 77 -4.18 0.78 -17.86
N TYR A 78 -3.97 1.92 -17.18
CA TYR A 78 -4.28 3.23 -17.74
C TYR A 78 -3.38 3.60 -18.91
N GLN A 79 -2.07 3.40 -18.79
CA GLN A 79 -1.11 3.63 -19.89
C GLN A 79 -1.37 2.73 -21.10
N GLN A 80 -1.84 1.50 -20.86
CA GLN A 80 -2.29 0.57 -21.90
C GLN A 80 -3.69 0.87 -22.46
N GLN A 81 -4.27 2.03 -22.11
CA GLN A 81 -5.60 2.49 -22.53
C GLN A 81 -6.74 1.51 -22.20
N GLN A 82 -6.53 0.61 -21.23
CA GLN A 82 -7.55 -0.32 -20.72
C GLN A 82 -8.47 0.32 -19.68
N LEU A 83 -8.03 1.43 -19.10
CA LEU A 83 -8.81 2.26 -18.18
C LEU A 83 -8.99 3.66 -18.77
N THR A 84 -10.19 4.21 -18.61
CA THR A 84 -10.43 5.64 -18.77
C THR A 84 -9.83 6.40 -17.58
N GLN A 85 -9.58 7.70 -17.75
CA GLN A 85 -9.10 8.58 -16.70
C GLN A 85 -10.05 8.64 -15.47
N LYS A 86 -11.35 8.37 -15.68
CA LYS A 86 -12.33 8.31 -14.60
C LYS A 86 -12.28 6.97 -13.86
N GLU A 87 -12.06 5.86 -14.55
CA GLU A 87 -11.89 4.55 -13.90
C GLU A 87 -10.58 4.51 -13.11
N ALA A 88 -9.48 4.95 -13.73
CA ALA A 88 -8.15 4.91 -13.13
C ALA A 88 -8.09 5.67 -11.79
N ARG A 89 -8.70 6.86 -11.69
CA ARG A 89 -8.69 7.64 -10.44
C ARG A 89 -9.42 6.96 -9.26
N TYR A 90 -10.49 6.21 -9.52
CA TYR A 90 -11.24 5.50 -8.48
C TYR A 90 -10.59 4.16 -8.15
N LEU A 91 -10.15 3.42 -9.16
CA LEU A 91 -9.46 2.14 -8.98
C LEU A 91 -8.12 2.32 -8.26
N LEU A 92 -7.41 3.44 -8.48
CA LEU A 92 -6.23 3.80 -7.69
C LEU A 92 -6.54 3.85 -6.18
N ALA A 93 -7.73 4.34 -5.81
CA ALA A 93 -8.17 4.44 -4.42
C ALA A 93 -8.65 3.10 -3.85
N ILE A 94 -9.42 2.36 -4.64
CA ILE A 94 -10.08 1.09 -4.27
C ILE A 94 -9.07 -0.06 -4.17
N CYS A 95 -8.09 -0.10 -5.07
CA CYS A 95 -7.09 -1.16 -5.13
C CYS A 95 -5.91 -0.91 -4.19
N HIS A 96 -5.94 0.19 -3.43
CA HIS A 96 -4.99 0.42 -2.35
C HIS A 96 -5.42 -0.42 -1.13
N ALA A 97 -4.83 -1.60 -1.03
CA ALA A 97 -5.08 -2.57 0.03
C ALA A 97 -3.74 -3.13 0.54
N PRO A 98 -3.64 -3.51 1.83
CA PRO A 98 -2.46 -4.22 2.30
C PRO A 98 -2.43 -5.65 1.74
N SER A 99 -1.25 -6.25 1.67
CA SER A 99 -1.12 -7.65 1.25
C SER A 99 -1.42 -8.61 2.41
N PRO A 100 -1.95 -9.81 2.14
CA PRO A 100 -2.16 -10.82 3.17
C PRO A 100 -0.89 -11.19 3.92
N LEU A 101 0.26 -11.30 3.22
CA LEU A 101 1.53 -11.62 3.85
C LEU A 101 2.00 -10.54 4.82
N PHE A 102 1.76 -9.27 4.47
CA PHE A 102 2.12 -8.17 5.37
C PHE A 102 1.22 -8.15 6.61
N VAL A 103 -0.11 -8.26 6.45
CA VAL A 103 -1.03 -8.14 7.60
C VAL A 103 -1.06 -9.41 8.45
N VAL A 104 -1.11 -10.59 7.84
CA VAL A 104 -1.20 -11.85 8.60
C VAL A 104 0.18 -12.26 9.08
N GLY A 105 1.19 -12.19 8.21
CA GLY A 105 2.57 -12.56 8.53
C GLY A 105 3.20 -11.56 9.48
N PHE A 106 3.60 -10.39 8.98
CA PHE A 106 4.32 -9.40 9.80
C PHE A 106 3.45 -8.87 10.95
N VAL A 107 2.28 -8.31 10.67
CA VAL A 107 1.46 -7.68 11.72
C VAL A 107 0.85 -8.72 12.67
N GLY A 108 0.22 -9.77 12.12
CA GLY A 108 -0.48 -10.78 12.91
C GLY A 108 0.46 -11.66 13.72
N MET A 109 1.51 -12.21 13.09
CA MET A 109 2.39 -13.17 13.74
C MET A 109 3.52 -12.49 14.53
N GLU A 110 4.17 -11.47 13.99
CA GLU A 110 5.35 -10.87 14.62
C GLU A 110 4.96 -9.80 15.64
N ILE A 111 4.17 -8.79 15.21
CA ILE A 111 3.80 -7.65 16.07
C ILE A 111 2.75 -8.05 17.12
N LEU A 112 1.64 -8.65 16.70
CA LEU A 112 0.52 -8.96 17.60
C LEU A 112 0.63 -10.33 18.28
N ARG A 113 1.49 -11.22 17.76
CA ARG A 113 1.60 -12.62 18.18
C ARG A 113 0.23 -13.34 18.23
N ASN A 114 -0.68 -12.92 17.35
CA ASN A 114 -2.03 -13.42 17.20
C ASN A 114 -2.46 -13.36 15.72
N PRO A 115 -2.33 -14.46 14.95
CA PRO A 115 -2.71 -14.48 13.54
C PRO A 115 -4.19 -14.19 13.30
N ILE A 116 -5.06 -14.50 14.27
CA ILE A 116 -6.51 -14.25 14.14
C ILE A 116 -6.76 -12.74 14.02
N SER A 117 -6.09 -11.93 14.85
CA SER A 117 -6.17 -10.46 14.74
C SER A 117 -5.69 -9.95 13.38
N GLY A 118 -4.61 -10.53 12.84
CA GLY A 118 -4.16 -10.22 11.48
C GLY A 118 -5.23 -10.49 10.42
N TRP A 119 -5.90 -11.65 10.47
CA TRP A 119 -7.00 -11.98 9.56
C TRP A 119 -8.21 -11.06 9.73
N GLN A 120 -8.56 -10.68 10.97
CA GLN A 120 -9.63 -9.73 11.26
C GLN A 120 -9.34 -8.37 10.62
N MET A 121 -8.13 -7.84 10.84
CA MET A 121 -7.69 -6.56 10.26
C MET A 121 -7.73 -6.61 8.73
N LEU A 122 -7.15 -7.66 8.13
CA LEU A 122 -7.15 -7.88 6.69
C LEU A 122 -8.58 -7.91 6.13
N GLY A 123 -9.47 -8.65 6.81
CA GLY A 123 -10.89 -8.74 6.47
C GLY A 123 -11.58 -7.38 6.45
N LEU A 124 -11.34 -6.53 7.44
CA LEU A 124 -11.93 -5.17 7.50
C LEU A 124 -11.43 -4.27 6.36
N PHE A 125 -10.12 -4.27 6.08
CA PHE A 125 -9.56 -3.50 4.96
C PHE A 125 -10.19 -3.91 3.63
N HIS A 126 -10.29 -5.22 3.37
CA HIS A 126 -10.89 -5.70 2.14
C HIS A 126 -12.40 -5.46 2.12
N PHE A 127 -13.10 -5.60 3.24
CA PHE A 127 -14.53 -5.31 3.32
C PHE A 127 -14.85 -3.87 2.91
N VAL A 128 -14.15 -2.89 3.48
CA VAL A 128 -14.33 -1.48 3.12
C VAL A 128 -13.98 -1.22 1.65
N ASN A 129 -12.88 -1.80 1.16
CA ASN A 129 -12.49 -1.69 -0.25
C ASN A 129 -13.49 -2.33 -1.22
N ILE A 130 -14.06 -3.48 -0.87
CA ILE A 130 -15.07 -4.18 -1.67
C ILE A 130 -16.37 -3.38 -1.71
N ILE A 131 -16.78 -2.76 -0.59
CA ILE A 131 -17.93 -1.83 -0.60
C ILE A 131 -17.68 -0.69 -1.58
N MET A 132 -16.51 -0.05 -1.53
CA MET A 132 -16.16 1.01 -2.48
C MET A 132 -16.16 0.50 -3.93
N LEU A 133 -15.66 -0.72 -4.18
CA LEU A 133 -15.67 -1.36 -5.49
C LEU A 133 -17.10 -1.61 -5.99
N VAL A 134 -17.98 -2.12 -5.15
CA VAL A 134 -19.38 -2.39 -5.49
C VAL A 134 -20.11 -1.08 -5.80
N ILE A 135 -19.95 -0.05 -4.96
CA ILE A 135 -20.54 1.28 -5.20
C ILE A 135 -20.02 1.83 -6.54
N PHE A 136 -18.72 1.74 -6.79
CA PHE A 136 -18.13 2.11 -8.07
C PHE A 136 -18.77 1.34 -9.23
N ILE A 137 -18.83 0.01 -9.18
CA ILE A 137 -19.45 -0.80 -10.24
C ILE A 137 -20.90 -0.37 -10.49
N LEU A 138 -21.70 -0.15 -9.44
CA LEU A 138 -23.11 0.21 -9.56
C LEU A 138 -23.30 1.60 -10.19
N VAL A 139 -22.51 2.58 -9.76
CA VAL A 139 -22.56 3.96 -10.30
C VAL A 139 -22.09 4.03 -11.75
N PHE A 140 -21.08 3.22 -12.10
CA PHE A 140 -20.44 3.25 -13.42
C PHE A 140 -20.97 2.22 -14.42
N ARG A 141 -21.93 1.38 -14.01
CA ARG A 141 -22.53 0.30 -14.83
C ARG A 141 -23.08 0.77 -16.18
N LYS A 142 -23.44 2.05 -16.32
CA LYS A 142 -24.13 2.61 -17.50
C LYS A 142 -23.34 3.67 -18.28
N THR A 143 -22.15 4.06 -17.85
CA THR A 143 -21.51 5.33 -18.32
C THR A 143 -20.28 5.16 -19.21
N VAL A 144 -20.05 4.00 -19.81
CA VAL A 144 -18.88 3.82 -20.68
C VAL A 144 -19.37 3.57 -22.12
N PRO A 145 -19.19 4.54 -23.04
CA PRO A 145 -19.30 4.29 -24.47
C PRO A 145 -18.35 3.16 -24.86
N PRO A 146 -18.58 2.47 -25.98
CA PRO A 146 -17.64 1.47 -26.46
C PRO A 146 -16.29 2.14 -26.72
N THR A 147 -15.36 2.02 -25.78
CA THR A 147 -13.97 2.30 -26.09
C THR A 147 -13.59 1.22 -27.09
N ASN A 148 -13.33 1.60 -28.34
CA ASN A 148 -12.50 0.78 -29.22
C ASN A 148 -11.14 0.69 -28.52
N LEU A 149 -11.02 -0.26 -27.59
CA LEU A 149 -9.78 -0.53 -26.89
C LEU A 149 -8.77 -0.83 -27.98
N PRO A 150 -7.68 -0.05 -28.11
CA PRO A 150 -6.64 -0.40 -29.06
C PRO A 150 -6.18 -1.83 -28.72
N PRO A 151 -5.91 -2.66 -29.73
CA PRO A 151 -5.32 -3.96 -29.49
C PRO A 151 -4.07 -3.76 -28.63
N LYS A 152 -3.95 -4.58 -27.58
CA LYS A 152 -2.79 -4.59 -26.69
C LYS A 152 -1.52 -4.51 -27.55
N PRO A 153 -0.61 -3.54 -27.33
CA PRO A 153 0.68 -3.53 -27.98
C PRO A 153 1.30 -4.91 -27.78
N LYS A 154 1.64 -5.61 -28.87
CA LYS A 154 2.37 -6.87 -28.75
C LYS A 154 3.74 -6.53 -28.21
N ASP A 155 3.94 -6.74 -26.90
CA ASP A 155 5.30 -6.79 -26.36
C ASP A 155 6.02 -7.91 -27.11
N ALA A 156 7.06 -7.55 -27.87
CA ALA A 156 7.84 -8.51 -28.65
C ALA A 156 8.72 -9.44 -27.78
N GLY A 157 8.78 -9.18 -26.47
CA GLY A 157 9.60 -9.90 -25.50
C GLY A 157 8.85 -10.96 -24.70
N ASN A 158 9.61 -11.77 -23.95
CA ASN A 158 9.07 -12.75 -23.02
C ASN A 158 8.25 -12.04 -21.91
N PRO A 159 6.96 -12.37 -21.71
CA PRO A 159 6.12 -11.73 -20.70
C PRO A 159 6.69 -11.75 -19.28
N LEU A 160 7.42 -12.80 -18.90
CA LEU A 160 8.05 -12.89 -17.59
C LEU A 160 9.20 -11.88 -17.45
N ILE A 161 10.07 -11.79 -18.46
CA ILE A 161 11.22 -10.86 -18.47
C ILE A 161 10.71 -9.41 -18.40
N GLU A 162 9.68 -9.07 -19.17
CA GLU A 162 9.09 -7.73 -19.14
C GLU A 162 8.41 -7.43 -17.79
N SER A 163 7.85 -8.44 -17.13
CA SER A 163 7.25 -8.29 -15.79
C SER A 163 8.29 -8.02 -14.71
N ILE A 164 9.46 -8.67 -14.80
CA ILE A 164 10.60 -8.38 -13.93
C ILE A 164 11.06 -6.94 -14.13
N LYS A 165 11.32 -6.53 -15.38
CA LYS A 165 11.77 -5.17 -15.70
C LYS A 165 10.77 -4.10 -15.24
N SER A 166 9.47 -4.30 -15.47
CA SER A 166 8.44 -3.33 -15.07
C SER A 166 8.21 -3.26 -13.56
N SER A 167 8.61 -4.29 -12.80
CA SER A 167 8.46 -4.31 -11.34
C SER A 167 9.59 -3.59 -10.61
N LEU A 168 10.80 -3.58 -11.18
CA LEU A 168 11.99 -2.99 -10.55
C LEU A 168 11.82 -1.52 -10.14
N PRO A 169 11.26 -0.61 -10.96
CA PRO A 169 11.06 0.78 -10.54
C PRO A 169 10.16 0.90 -9.30
N THR A 170 9.12 0.07 -9.19
CA THR A 170 8.21 0.08 -8.04
C THR A 170 8.93 -0.43 -6.79
N VAL A 171 9.73 -1.50 -6.90
CA VAL A 171 10.52 -2.03 -5.77
C VAL A 171 11.55 -1.01 -5.29
N LEU A 172 12.27 -0.38 -6.22
CA LEU A 172 13.25 0.67 -5.89
C LEU A 172 12.59 1.89 -5.26
N LEU A 173 11.39 2.27 -5.72
CA LEU A 173 10.61 3.35 -5.12
C LEU A 173 10.21 3.02 -3.68
N VAL A 174 9.77 1.79 -3.40
CA VAL A 174 9.47 1.36 -2.04
C VAL A 174 10.73 1.38 -1.18
N ALA A 175 11.85 0.82 -1.66
CA ALA A 175 13.12 0.82 -0.95
C ALA A 175 13.58 2.24 -0.60
N ALA A 176 13.65 3.13 -1.60
CA ALA A 176 14.12 4.49 -1.43
C ALA A 176 13.24 5.30 -0.45
N THR A 177 11.92 5.15 -0.54
CA THR A 177 11.00 5.86 0.36
C THR A 177 11.04 5.33 1.78
N VAL A 178 11.09 4.01 1.99
CA VAL A 178 11.22 3.41 3.33
C VAL A 178 12.53 3.85 3.96
N ILE A 179 13.66 3.68 3.27
CA ILE A 179 14.97 4.08 3.78
C ILE A 179 14.97 5.58 4.13
N PHE A 180 14.55 6.43 3.20
CA PHE A 180 14.53 7.89 3.42
C PHE A 180 13.67 8.29 4.62
N PHE A 181 12.44 7.80 4.73
CA PHE A 181 11.53 8.18 5.81
C PHE A 181 11.91 7.56 7.15
N THR A 182 12.44 6.33 7.18
CA THR A 182 13.02 5.75 8.40
C THR A 182 14.21 6.59 8.87
N THR A 183 15.15 6.93 7.99
CA THR A 183 16.28 7.79 8.36
C THR A 183 15.82 9.15 8.86
N LEU A 184 14.83 9.75 8.20
CA LEU A 184 14.27 11.04 8.61
C LEU A 184 13.65 10.95 10.01
N SER A 185 12.86 9.91 10.27
CA SER A 185 12.23 9.69 11.58
C SER A 185 13.24 9.44 12.69
N TYR A 186 14.30 8.68 12.41
CA TYR A 186 15.36 8.36 13.36
C TYR A 186 16.15 9.62 13.74
N VAL A 187 16.67 10.34 12.74
CA VAL A 187 17.42 11.58 12.96
C VAL A 187 16.56 12.60 13.70
N PHE A 188 15.29 12.75 13.32
CA PHE A 188 14.41 13.71 13.97
C PHE A 188 14.15 13.38 15.44
N THR A 189 13.90 12.11 15.75
CA THR A 189 13.68 11.64 17.13
C THR A 189 14.92 11.86 18.00
N GLN A 190 16.09 11.40 17.52
CA GLN A 190 17.36 11.56 18.22
C GLN A 190 17.76 13.03 18.39
N THR A 191 17.43 13.88 17.40
CA THR A 191 17.66 15.32 17.53
C THR A 191 16.80 15.93 18.62
N LEU A 192 15.53 15.55 18.70
CA LEU A 192 14.59 16.06 19.71
C LEU A 192 14.99 15.64 21.12
N GLU A 193 15.47 14.41 21.31
CA GLU A 193 15.96 13.92 22.61
C GLU A 193 17.16 14.73 23.15
N ASN A 194 17.91 15.42 22.29
CA ASN A 194 18.95 16.35 22.77
C ASN A 194 18.40 17.62 23.43
N PHE A 195 17.12 17.95 23.19
CA PHE A 195 16.47 19.16 23.73
C PHE A 195 15.51 18.87 24.89
N VAL A 196 15.15 17.60 25.10
CA VAL A 196 14.22 17.17 26.15
C VAL A 196 14.70 15.86 26.78
N ASP A 197 14.68 15.79 28.12
CA ASP A 197 15.21 14.64 28.88
C ASP A 197 14.65 13.28 28.43
N SER A 198 13.38 13.23 28.02
CA SER A 198 12.79 12.05 27.37
C SER A 198 11.55 12.44 26.57
N LEU A 199 11.39 11.85 25.38
CA LEU A 199 10.17 12.00 24.60
C LEU A 199 9.08 11.05 25.11
N PRO A 200 7.82 11.52 25.26
CA PRO A 200 6.71 10.63 25.57
C PRO A 200 6.56 9.57 24.47
N LYS A 201 6.34 8.31 24.87
CA LYS A 201 6.15 7.17 23.94
C LYS A 201 5.12 7.45 22.84
N GLY A 202 4.03 8.14 23.17
CA GLY A 202 3.00 8.53 22.19
C GLY A 202 3.49 9.49 21.11
N VAL A 203 4.41 10.41 21.45
CA VAL A 203 5.03 11.34 20.49
C VAL A 203 5.96 10.57 19.56
N MET A 204 6.85 9.73 20.11
CA MET A 204 7.75 8.89 19.32
C MET A 204 6.98 7.96 18.38
N LEU A 205 5.96 7.28 18.90
CA LEU A 205 5.10 6.41 18.10
C LEU A 205 4.44 7.17 16.94
N SER A 206 3.93 8.38 17.21
CA SER A 206 3.32 9.23 16.19
C SER A 206 4.32 9.64 15.12
N LEU A 207 5.53 10.04 15.51
CA LEU A 207 6.59 10.43 14.57
C LEU A 207 7.00 9.28 13.66
N TYR A 208 7.26 8.11 14.22
CA TYR A 208 7.57 6.91 13.44
C TYR A 208 6.41 6.56 12.52
N SER A 209 5.20 6.44 13.05
CA SER A 209 4.01 6.01 12.27
C SER A 209 3.63 6.96 11.13
N ILE A 210 3.72 8.27 11.35
CA ILE A 210 3.37 9.28 10.34
C ILE A 210 4.39 9.28 9.19
N LEU A 211 5.68 9.11 9.49
CA LEU A 211 6.73 9.14 8.46
C LEU A 211 6.84 7.80 7.75
N GLU A 212 6.94 6.71 8.52
CA GLU A 212 7.18 5.37 8.03
C GLU A 212 6.40 4.33 8.86
N MET A 213 5.36 3.77 8.24
CA MET A 213 4.41 2.89 8.91
C MET A 213 5.06 1.65 9.53
N THR A 214 6.00 0.99 8.86
CA THR A 214 6.60 -0.24 9.39
C THR A 214 7.44 0.02 10.64
N SER A 215 8.12 1.16 10.69
CA SER A 215 8.84 1.65 11.86
C SER A 215 7.86 1.96 13.01
N GLY A 216 6.72 2.57 12.69
CA GLY A 216 5.65 2.82 13.67
C GLY A 216 5.03 1.54 14.24
N LEU A 217 4.84 0.50 13.41
CA LEU A 217 4.35 -0.80 13.86
C LEU A 217 5.33 -1.50 14.81
N ALA A 218 6.62 -1.52 14.47
CA ALA A 218 7.65 -2.06 15.35
C ALA A 218 7.69 -1.31 16.70
N ALA A 219 7.70 0.02 16.66
CA ALA A 219 7.66 0.84 17.87
C ALA A 219 6.38 0.63 18.71
N SER A 220 5.26 0.27 18.09
CA SER A 220 4.02 -0.02 18.81
C SER A 220 4.14 -1.29 19.67
N GLU A 221 4.82 -2.33 19.19
CA GLU A 221 5.11 -3.54 19.97
C GLU A 221 6.04 -3.19 21.14
N ASP A 222 7.14 -2.48 20.87
CA ASP A 222 8.12 -2.11 21.89
C ASP A 222 7.51 -1.26 23.01
N PHE A 223 6.62 -0.33 22.66
CA PHE A 223 6.06 0.61 23.62
C PHE A 223 4.81 0.09 24.33
N TYR A 224 3.99 -0.73 23.66
CA TYR A 224 2.66 -1.14 24.10
C TYR A 224 2.39 -2.65 23.99
N GLY A 225 3.42 -3.50 23.84
CA GLY A 225 3.31 -4.95 23.65
C GLY A 225 2.44 -5.70 24.67
N HIS A 226 2.38 -5.21 25.92
CA HIS A 226 1.55 -5.79 26.99
C HIS A 226 0.18 -5.13 27.16
N SER A 227 -0.14 -4.12 26.36
CA SER A 227 -1.40 -3.37 26.43
C SER A 227 -2.51 -4.09 25.68
N SER A 228 -3.71 -4.17 26.27
CA SER A 228 -4.91 -4.63 25.55
C SER A 228 -5.30 -3.72 24.38
N TRP A 229 -4.77 -2.49 24.34
CA TRP A 229 -5.01 -1.53 23.27
C TRP A 229 -4.08 -1.68 22.06
N LEU A 230 -3.04 -2.53 22.13
CA LEU A 230 -2.09 -2.73 21.04
C LEU A 230 -2.77 -3.02 19.68
N PRO A 231 -3.76 -3.93 19.58
CA PRO A 231 -4.42 -4.20 18.30
C PRO A 231 -5.11 -2.97 17.70
N LEU A 232 -5.70 -2.12 18.55
CA LEU A 232 -6.33 -0.87 18.08
C LEU A 232 -5.29 0.12 17.58
N ILE A 233 -4.17 0.27 18.31
CA ILE A 233 -3.05 1.13 17.89
C ILE A 233 -2.51 0.66 16.53
N VAL A 234 -2.27 -0.65 16.39
CA VAL A 234 -1.74 -1.27 15.16
C VAL A 234 -2.68 -1.05 13.98
N ILE A 235 -3.98 -1.31 14.12
CA ILE A 235 -4.91 -1.10 13.00
C ILE A 235 -5.08 0.39 12.65
N THR A 236 -4.98 1.28 13.64
CA THR A 236 -4.93 2.73 13.39
C THR A 236 -3.70 3.09 12.56
N ILE A 237 -2.51 2.61 12.91
CA ILE A 237 -1.27 2.84 12.14
C ILE A 237 -1.40 2.27 10.73
N LEU A 238 -1.90 1.04 10.58
CA LEU A 238 -2.16 0.42 9.27
C LEU A 238 -3.18 1.20 8.42
N SER A 239 -4.18 1.83 9.04
CA SER A 239 -5.23 2.53 8.29
C SER A 239 -4.82 3.95 7.92
N MET A 240 -4.04 4.60 8.78
CA MET A 240 -3.44 5.91 8.54
C MET A 240 -2.35 5.82 7.48
N GLN A 241 -1.54 4.75 7.55
CA GLN A 241 -0.33 4.57 6.75
C GLN A 241 0.72 5.65 7.06
N GLY A 242 1.91 5.47 6.48
CA GLY A 242 2.99 6.45 6.56
C GLY A 242 3.05 7.33 5.30
N LEU A 243 3.67 8.50 5.45
CA LEU A 243 3.99 9.41 4.35
C LEU A 243 4.83 8.70 3.28
N SER A 244 5.67 7.74 3.67
CA SER A 244 6.40 6.85 2.75
C SER A 244 5.49 6.21 1.71
N ILE A 245 4.42 5.54 2.13
CA ILE A 245 3.47 4.85 1.23
C ILE A 245 2.64 5.84 0.43
N HIS A 246 2.21 6.94 1.03
CA HIS A 246 1.49 7.99 0.29
C HIS A 246 2.34 8.60 -0.82
N MET A 247 3.64 8.81 -0.57
CA MET A 247 4.58 9.29 -1.57
C MET A 247 4.78 8.28 -2.70
N GLN A 248 4.91 6.98 -2.39
CA GLN A 248 4.98 5.92 -3.40
C GLN A 248 3.77 5.98 -4.35
N VAL A 249 2.55 6.05 -3.80
CA VAL A 249 1.33 6.15 -4.60
C VAL A 249 1.30 7.46 -5.41
N ALA A 250 1.72 8.57 -4.82
CA ALA A 250 1.74 9.86 -5.48
C ALA A 250 2.69 9.89 -6.69
N VAL A 251 3.87 9.29 -6.56
CA VAL A 251 4.85 9.16 -7.67
C VAL A 251 4.27 8.33 -8.80
N LEU A 252 3.76 7.13 -8.50
CA LEU A 252 3.18 6.22 -9.51
C LEU A 252 1.95 6.83 -10.20
N ALA A 253 1.07 7.50 -9.43
CA ALA A 253 -0.10 8.17 -9.98
C ALA A 253 0.29 9.35 -10.88
N ARG A 254 1.30 10.14 -10.49
CA ARG A 254 1.78 11.28 -11.28
C ARG A 254 2.42 10.84 -12.58
N GLU A 255 3.22 9.77 -12.56
CA GLU A 255 3.82 9.17 -13.77
C GLU A 255 2.73 8.70 -14.75
N ALA A 256 1.66 8.08 -14.23
CA ALA A 256 0.50 7.69 -15.01
C ALA A 256 -0.49 8.84 -15.29
N LYS A 257 -0.23 10.08 -14.86
CA LYS A 257 -1.13 11.24 -14.99
C LYS A 257 -2.54 11.02 -14.37
N ILE A 258 -2.64 10.21 -13.32
CA ILE A 258 -3.88 9.92 -12.59
C ILE A 258 -4.07 10.93 -11.44
N SER A 259 -5.29 11.41 -11.25
CA SER A 259 -5.61 12.33 -10.14
C SER A 259 -5.67 11.61 -8.79
N LEU A 260 -5.03 12.18 -7.76
CA LEU A 260 -5.02 11.67 -6.39
C LEU A 260 -6.26 12.03 -5.56
N LYS A 261 -7.19 12.87 -6.06
CA LYS A 261 -8.32 13.33 -5.23
C LYS A 261 -9.18 12.19 -4.66
N PRO A 262 -9.61 11.18 -5.45
CA PRO A 262 -10.39 10.07 -4.90
C PRO A 262 -9.57 9.20 -3.95
N TYR A 263 -8.26 9.07 -4.21
CA TYR A 263 -7.34 8.37 -3.32
C TYR A 263 -7.31 9.01 -1.93
N ILE A 264 -7.06 10.32 -1.85
CA ILE A 264 -7.01 11.05 -0.56
C ILE A 264 -8.33 10.92 0.18
N SER A 265 -9.47 11.11 -0.49
CA SER A 265 -10.79 10.97 0.14
C SER A 265 -11.03 9.55 0.67
N ALA A 266 -10.64 8.51 -0.07
CA ALA A 266 -10.77 7.13 0.38
C ALA A 266 -9.83 6.81 1.55
N ARG A 267 -8.63 7.41 1.59
CA ARG A 267 -7.70 7.24 2.71
C ARG A 267 -8.27 7.84 3.99
N VAL A 268 -8.75 9.09 3.96
CA VAL A 268 -9.42 9.71 5.12
C VAL A 268 -10.58 8.83 5.62
N LEU A 269 -11.40 8.31 4.71
CA LEU A 269 -12.48 7.41 5.07
C LEU A 269 -11.96 6.12 5.75
N GLN A 270 -10.95 5.47 5.19
CA GLN A 270 -10.40 4.23 5.77
C GLN A 270 -9.73 4.45 7.12
N THR A 271 -8.96 5.52 7.28
CA THR A 271 -8.29 5.86 8.54
C THR A 271 -9.28 6.03 9.69
N LEU A 272 -10.51 6.47 9.40
CA LEU A 272 -11.57 6.61 10.40
C LEU A 272 -12.39 5.32 10.56
N VAL A 273 -12.85 4.74 9.44
CA VAL A 273 -13.82 3.64 9.45
C VAL A 273 -13.18 2.33 9.88
N VAL A 274 -11.98 2.00 9.42
CA VAL A 274 -11.38 0.67 9.67
C VAL A 274 -11.07 0.47 11.16
N PRO A 275 -10.39 1.39 11.87
CA PRO A 275 -10.17 1.25 13.31
C PRO A 275 -11.47 1.28 14.12
N LEU A 276 -12.43 2.11 13.72
CA LEU A 276 -13.74 2.18 14.38
C LEU A 276 -14.50 0.84 14.27
N LEU A 277 -14.53 0.23 13.08
CA LEU A 277 -15.13 -1.09 12.90
C LEU A 277 -14.41 -2.16 13.70
N TYR A 278 -13.08 -2.11 13.78
CA TYR A 278 -12.31 -3.06 14.58
C TYR A 278 -12.66 -2.95 16.06
N TRP A 279 -12.71 -1.73 16.59
CA TRP A 279 -13.11 -1.47 17.97
C TRP A 279 -14.52 -1.98 18.26
N ILE A 280 -15.49 -1.74 17.38
CA ILE A 280 -16.89 -2.16 17.61
C ILE A 280 -17.07 -3.68 17.54
N ILE A 281 -16.33 -4.37 16.66
CA ILE A 281 -16.59 -5.78 16.34
C ILE A 281 -15.72 -6.72 17.20
N PHE A 282 -14.50 -6.31 17.56
CA PHE A 282 -13.49 -7.20 18.12
C PHE A 282 -12.94 -6.77 19.49
N MET A 283 -13.32 -5.59 20.00
CA MET A 283 -12.98 -5.12 21.36
C MET A 283 -14.24 -4.91 22.20
#